data_AF-A0A930ZKH0-F1
#
_entry.id   AF-A0A930ZKH0-F1
#
_cell.length_a   1.000
_cell.length_b   1.000
_cell.length_c   1.000
_cell.angle_alpha   90.00
_cell.angle_beta   90.00
_cell.angle_gamma   90.00
#
_symmetry.space_group_name_H-M   'P 1'
#
loop_
_entity.id
_entity.type
_entity.pdbx_description
1 polymer ?
#
loop_
_entity_poly.entity_id
_entity_poly.type
_entity_poly.pdbx_seq_one_letter_code
_entity_poly.pdbx_strand_id
1 'polypeptide(L)'
;MAKKPKDISPRFGIGEWFGFNLTQLSGSERRQLASEVLKPKKERTPQLCPFQARKTGAVCSKDGGVCSLRLYSYDTHPGKGRAVGVPVEGKQGDLRATCPYRFHDELDVFKWVGKTILGDPDPLLVGEVGFLEAGASTDSEGGDDVGRIDMVLVSSKTPEKAPMNWAALEIQAVYFSGNAMKGEFEAFNDGAVDWVIFPAGRRRPDYRSSGPKRLMPQLQIKVPTLRRWGKKMAVVVDRAFFDSIGEMDNVADISNADIAWFIVRFEEVEGQKRTRIVRDEVRYTTLERSVEGLTGGKPVPLPVFETRITDKIVHPVPITETVEDGLPLENGNGSDAAN
;
A
#
# COMPACT_ATOMS: atom_id res chain seq x y z
N MET A 1 41.20 -9.24 -4.98
CA MET A 1 40.06 -10.20 -4.96
C MET A 1 38.78 -9.43 -4.65
N ALA A 2 37.79 -9.43 -5.53
CA ALA A 2 36.50 -8.81 -5.24
C ALA A 2 35.84 -9.57 -4.07
N LYS A 3 35.46 -8.85 -2.99
CA LYS A 3 34.76 -9.46 -1.86
C LYS A 3 33.47 -10.12 -2.38
N LYS A 4 33.33 -11.43 -2.19
CA LYS A 4 32.04 -12.11 -2.41
C LYS A 4 30.95 -11.38 -1.63
N PRO A 5 29.77 -11.11 -2.23
CA PRO A 5 28.66 -10.51 -1.50
C PRO A 5 28.33 -11.40 -0.30
N LYS A 6 28.35 -10.83 0.91
CA LYS A 6 28.08 -11.58 2.15
C LYS A 6 26.63 -12.06 2.25
N ASP A 7 25.72 -11.44 1.49
CA ASP A 7 24.29 -11.75 1.54
C ASP A 7 23.63 -11.49 0.17
N ILE A 8 23.19 -12.58 -0.46
CA ILE A 8 22.51 -12.60 -1.76
C ILE A 8 21.02 -12.93 -1.64
N SER A 9 20.44 -12.88 -0.43
CA SER A 9 19.01 -13.11 -0.23
C SER A 9 18.20 -12.10 -1.05
N PRO A 10 17.07 -12.47 -1.67
CA PRO A 10 16.26 -11.55 -2.45
C PRO A 10 15.87 -10.28 -1.69
N ARG A 11 15.78 -9.15 -2.39
CA ARG A 11 15.53 -7.82 -1.78
C ARG A 11 14.50 -7.04 -2.57
N PHE A 12 13.68 -6.28 -1.85
CA PHE A 12 12.74 -5.37 -2.49
C PHE A 12 13.45 -4.12 -3.00
N GLY A 13 13.19 -3.81 -4.26
CA GLY A 13 13.60 -2.58 -4.93
C GLY A 13 12.42 -1.88 -5.58
N ILE A 14 12.73 -0.88 -6.41
CA ILE A 14 11.75 -0.17 -7.21
C ILE A 14 11.12 -1.15 -8.21
N GLY A 15 9.79 -1.27 -8.20
CA GLY A 15 9.03 -2.04 -9.20
C GLY A 15 8.63 -1.15 -10.37
N GLU A 16 7.89 -0.09 -10.05
CA GLU A 16 7.52 0.95 -11.01
C GLU A 16 8.03 2.31 -10.58
N TRP A 17 8.58 3.07 -11.53
CA TRP A 17 9.12 4.41 -11.34
C TRP A 17 8.39 5.40 -12.26
N PHE A 18 7.67 6.36 -11.67
CA PHE A 18 6.80 7.30 -12.37
C PHE A 18 5.82 6.60 -13.33
N GLY A 19 5.33 5.43 -12.91
CA GLY A 19 4.38 4.60 -13.63
C GLY A 19 4.95 3.73 -14.74
N PHE A 20 6.26 3.70 -14.92
CA PHE A 20 6.94 2.77 -15.83
C PHE A 20 7.51 1.59 -15.05
N ASN A 21 7.41 0.39 -15.60
CA ASN A 21 8.09 -0.79 -15.07
C ASN A 21 9.60 -0.59 -15.18
N LEU A 22 10.32 -0.66 -14.05
CA LEU A 22 11.76 -0.40 -13.99
C LEU A 22 12.57 -1.26 -14.97
N THR A 23 12.13 -2.50 -15.17
CA THR A 23 12.81 -3.47 -16.05
C THR A 23 12.65 -3.14 -17.54
N GLN A 24 11.63 -2.35 -17.88
CA GLN A 24 11.32 -1.93 -19.26
C GLN A 24 11.93 -0.55 -19.61
N LEU A 25 12.58 0.10 -18.65
CA LEU A 25 13.30 1.35 -18.87
C LEU A 25 14.74 1.06 -19.33
N SER A 26 15.19 1.79 -20.34
CA SER A 26 16.59 1.80 -20.76
C SER A 26 17.52 2.36 -19.67
N GLY A 27 18.83 2.14 -19.80
CA GLY A 27 19.83 2.76 -18.93
C GLY A 27 19.75 4.29 -18.92
N SER A 28 19.57 4.91 -20.10
CA SER A 28 19.41 6.36 -20.23
C SER A 28 18.14 6.89 -19.58
N GLU A 29 17.01 6.19 -19.72
CA GLU A 29 15.75 6.60 -19.08
C GLU A 29 15.84 6.52 -17.55
N ARG A 30 16.40 5.44 -17.02
CA ARG A 30 16.63 5.31 -15.56
C ARG A 30 17.56 6.41 -15.04
N ARG A 31 18.63 6.71 -15.77
CA ARG A 31 19.55 7.81 -15.42
C ARG A 31 18.87 9.17 -15.45
N GLN A 32 18.05 9.43 -16.45
CA GLN A 32 17.30 10.69 -16.54
C GLN A 32 16.39 10.86 -15.32
N LEU A 33 15.57 9.85 -15.00
CA LEU A 33 14.71 9.87 -13.81
C LEU A 33 15.51 10.01 -12.51
N ALA A 34 16.64 9.29 -12.40
CA ALA A 34 17.51 9.34 -11.23
C ALA A 34 18.13 10.74 -11.04
N SER A 35 18.70 11.30 -12.10
CA SER A 35 19.31 12.63 -12.09
C SER A 35 18.30 13.69 -11.66
N GLU A 36 17.04 13.54 -12.08
CA GLU A 36 15.97 14.47 -11.72
C GLU A 36 15.57 14.33 -10.26
N VAL A 37 15.39 13.10 -9.76
CA VAL A 37 15.03 12.84 -8.37
C VAL A 37 16.14 13.25 -7.40
N LEU A 38 17.40 13.20 -7.80
CA LEU A 38 18.53 13.59 -6.95
C LEU A 38 18.72 15.10 -6.81
N LYS A 39 18.10 15.92 -7.66
CA LYS A 39 18.12 17.38 -7.49
C LYS A 39 17.40 17.80 -6.20
N PRO A 40 17.74 18.97 -5.62
CA PRO A 40 16.94 19.59 -4.57
C PRO A 40 15.48 19.71 -5.00
N LYS A 41 14.52 19.41 -4.11
CA LYS A 41 13.08 19.33 -4.44
C LYS A 41 12.53 20.55 -5.19
N LYS A 42 13.05 21.75 -4.88
CA LYS A 42 12.65 23.03 -5.51
C LYS A 42 13.14 23.19 -6.96
N GLU A 43 14.18 22.45 -7.35
CA GLU A 43 14.80 22.50 -8.68
C GLU A 43 14.32 21.35 -9.59
N ARG A 44 13.50 20.45 -9.05
CA ARG A 44 12.99 19.30 -9.81
C ARG A 44 11.93 19.74 -10.81
N THR A 45 12.05 19.24 -12.02
CA THR A 45 11.03 19.28 -13.06
C THR A 45 9.87 18.39 -12.64
N PRO A 46 8.63 18.92 -12.58
CA PRO A 46 7.44 18.14 -12.26
C PRO A 46 7.30 16.92 -13.18
N GLN A 47 7.24 15.72 -12.59
CA GLN A 47 7.02 14.48 -13.32
C GLN A 47 5.53 14.19 -13.42
N LEU A 48 5.06 13.77 -14.60
CA LEU A 48 3.66 13.43 -14.79
C LEU A 48 3.28 12.13 -14.05
N CYS A 49 2.07 12.08 -13.52
CA CYS A 49 1.47 10.87 -12.96
C CYS A 49 0.49 10.27 -13.97
N PRO A 50 0.81 9.12 -14.59
CA PRO A 50 -0.10 8.52 -15.57
C PRO A 50 -1.37 7.95 -14.95
N PHE A 51 -1.36 7.66 -13.66
CA PHE A 51 -2.49 7.03 -12.98
C PHE A 51 -3.50 8.02 -12.42
N GLN A 52 -3.20 9.32 -12.40
CA GLN A 52 -4.18 10.36 -12.07
C GLN A 52 -5.06 10.69 -13.30
N ALA A 53 -5.73 9.67 -13.84
CA ALA A 53 -6.45 9.72 -15.12
C ALA A 53 -7.57 10.78 -15.21
N ARG A 54 -8.04 11.32 -14.09
CA ARG A 54 -9.08 12.37 -14.05
C ARG A 54 -8.54 13.78 -14.29
N LYS A 55 -7.22 14.00 -14.26
CA LYS A 55 -6.62 15.32 -14.37
C LYS A 55 -5.61 15.34 -15.51
N THR A 56 -5.90 16.14 -16.54
CA THR A 56 -4.95 16.41 -17.63
C THR A 56 -3.68 17.05 -17.05
N GLY A 57 -2.51 16.52 -17.41
CA GLY A 57 -1.23 17.03 -16.91
C GLY A 57 -1.01 16.84 -15.41
N ALA A 58 -1.65 15.84 -14.79
CA ALA A 58 -1.45 15.52 -13.38
C ALA A 58 0.03 15.29 -13.06
N VAL A 59 0.51 15.91 -11.98
CA VAL A 59 1.89 15.78 -11.50
C VAL A 59 1.94 14.76 -10.36
N CYS A 60 2.99 13.95 -10.35
CA CYS A 60 3.29 13.00 -9.29
C CYS A 60 3.55 13.75 -7.98
N SER A 61 2.75 13.46 -6.95
CA SER A 61 2.90 14.02 -5.61
C SER A 61 3.90 13.26 -4.73
N LYS A 62 4.28 12.04 -5.13
CA LYS A 62 5.13 11.16 -4.33
C LYS A 62 6.60 11.48 -4.54
N ASP A 63 7.30 11.79 -3.46
CA ASP A 63 8.74 12.04 -3.51
C ASP A 63 9.50 10.80 -4.02
N GLY A 64 10.37 11.01 -5.00
CA GLY A 64 11.07 9.93 -5.70
C GLY A 64 10.22 9.08 -6.65
N GLY A 65 8.90 9.26 -6.74
CA GLY A 65 8.07 8.67 -7.80
C GLY A 65 7.93 7.16 -7.80
N VAL A 66 8.22 6.46 -6.71
CA VAL A 66 8.14 4.99 -6.64
C VAL A 66 6.68 4.55 -6.46
N CYS A 67 6.08 4.03 -7.53
CA CYS A 67 4.66 3.62 -7.54
C CYS A 67 4.44 2.25 -6.90
N SER A 68 5.40 1.34 -7.04
CA SER A 68 5.34 -0.02 -6.50
C SER A 68 6.72 -0.59 -6.17
N LEU A 69 6.74 -1.64 -5.35
CA LEU A 69 7.93 -2.43 -5.04
C LEU A 69 7.91 -3.76 -5.80
N ARG A 70 9.10 -4.29 -6.08
CA ARG A 70 9.32 -5.61 -6.67
C ARG A 70 10.45 -6.33 -5.95
N LEU A 71 10.34 -7.65 -5.80
CA LEU A 71 11.40 -8.48 -5.23
C LEU A 71 12.38 -8.88 -6.32
N TYR A 72 13.68 -8.69 -6.08
CA TYR A 72 14.75 -9.04 -7.00
C TYR A 72 15.67 -10.09 -6.36
N SER A 73 16.07 -11.09 -7.13
CA SER A 73 17.19 -11.97 -6.83
C SER A 73 18.51 -11.34 -7.29
N TYR A 74 19.60 -11.79 -6.68
CA TYR A 74 20.95 -11.38 -7.06
C TYR A 74 21.41 -12.15 -8.29
N ASP A 75 21.98 -11.43 -9.25
CA ASP A 75 22.78 -11.98 -10.34
C ASP A 75 24.04 -11.13 -10.59
N THR A 76 24.94 -11.58 -11.47
CA THR A 76 26.20 -10.91 -11.80
C THR A 76 26.19 -10.43 -13.25
N HIS A 77 26.52 -9.16 -13.45
CA HIS A 77 26.55 -8.57 -14.79
C HIS A 77 27.61 -9.23 -15.67
N PRO A 78 27.25 -9.67 -16.89
CA PRO A 78 28.21 -10.26 -17.82
C PRO A 78 29.32 -9.24 -18.16
N GLY A 79 30.57 -9.61 -17.91
CA GLY A 79 31.74 -8.79 -18.26
C GLY A 79 32.07 -7.62 -17.32
N LYS A 80 31.23 -7.27 -16.33
CA LYS A 80 31.53 -6.22 -15.34
C LYS A 80 31.70 -6.73 -13.91
N GLY A 81 31.20 -7.93 -13.59
CA GLY A 81 31.26 -8.49 -12.25
C GLY A 81 30.48 -7.69 -11.19
N ARG A 82 29.59 -6.78 -11.61
CA ARG A 82 28.75 -5.94 -10.75
C ARG A 82 27.40 -6.62 -10.51
N ALA A 83 26.75 -6.27 -9.40
CA ALA A 83 25.46 -6.86 -9.03
C ALA A 83 24.33 -6.42 -9.98
N VAL A 84 23.51 -7.38 -10.40
CA VAL A 84 22.29 -7.23 -11.21
C VAL A 84 21.10 -7.72 -10.41
N GLY A 85 19.98 -7.02 -10.50
CA GLY A 85 18.71 -7.42 -9.92
C GLY A 85 17.84 -8.06 -10.99
N VAL A 86 17.48 -9.33 -10.80
CA VAL A 86 16.55 -10.05 -11.66
C VAL A 86 15.22 -10.20 -10.91
N PRO A 87 14.05 -9.83 -11.49
CA PRO A 87 12.78 -10.09 -10.85
C PRO A 87 12.66 -11.55 -10.40
N VAL A 88 12.25 -11.75 -9.15
CA VAL A 88 11.92 -13.12 -8.69
C VAL A 88 10.73 -13.62 -9.48
N GLU A 89 10.70 -14.91 -9.83
CA GLU A 89 9.58 -15.51 -10.57
C GLU A 89 8.36 -15.80 -9.67
N GLY A 90 7.20 -15.94 -10.30
CA GLY A 90 5.93 -16.27 -9.63
C GLY A 90 5.43 -15.16 -8.69
N LYS A 91 4.48 -15.51 -7.81
CA LYS A 91 3.79 -14.55 -6.92
C LYS A 91 4.72 -13.71 -6.04
N GLN A 92 5.89 -14.24 -5.70
CA GLN A 92 6.90 -13.50 -4.92
C GLN A 92 7.54 -12.38 -5.74
N GLY A 93 7.50 -12.43 -7.06
CA GLY A 93 7.93 -11.37 -7.98
C GLY A 93 6.96 -10.22 -8.21
N ASP A 94 5.67 -10.41 -7.89
CA ASP A 94 4.61 -9.48 -8.29
C ASP A 94 4.82 -8.04 -7.80
N LEU A 95 4.14 -7.06 -8.40
CA LEU A 95 4.23 -5.69 -7.91
C LEU A 95 3.42 -5.48 -6.63
N ARG A 96 3.94 -4.63 -5.73
CA ARG A 96 3.26 -4.22 -4.49
C ARG A 96 3.06 -2.73 -4.54
N ALA A 97 1.82 -2.29 -4.71
CA ALA A 97 1.54 -0.89 -4.93
C ALA A 97 1.81 -0.10 -3.65
N THR A 98 2.64 0.93 -3.73
CA THR A 98 2.96 1.82 -2.60
C THR A 98 2.39 3.22 -2.79
N CYS A 99 1.62 3.43 -3.85
CA CYS A 99 0.97 4.68 -4.18
C CYS A 99 -0.52 4.42 -4.43
N PRO A 100 -1.45 5.07 -3.70
CA PRO A 100 -2.89 4.88 -3.91
C PRO A 100 -3.32 5.20 -5.34
N TYR A 101 -2.73 6.24 -5.95
CA TYR A 101 -3.03 6.57 -7.35
C TYR A 101 -2.71 5.44 -8.32
N ARG A 102 -1.81 4.48 -8.00
CA ARG A 102 -1.57 3.34 -8.89
C ARG A 102 -2.84 2.54 -9.19
N PHE A 103 -3.79 2.50 -8.26
CA PHE A 103 -5.07 1.81 -8.43
C PHE A 103 -6.07 2.59 -9.30
N HIS A 104 -5.81 3.88 -9.59
CA HIS A 104 -6.68 4.71 -10.43
C HIS A 104 -6.42 4.50 -11.94
N ASP A 105 -5.55 3.55 -12.28
CA ASP A 105 -5.18 3.20 -13.66
C ASP A 105 -6.41 2.95 -14.54
N GLU A 106 -6.51 3.73 -15.61
CA GLU A 106 -7.65 3.77 -16.56
C GLU A 106 -9.06 3.89 -15.92
N LEU A 107 -9.12 4.23 -14.63
CA LEU A 107 -10.31 4.18 -13.79
C LEU A 107 -11.00 2.80 -13.77
N ASP A 108 -10.30 1.73 -14.13
CA ASP A 108 -10.90 0.41 -14.35
C ASP A 108 -11.53 -0.16 -13.09
N VAL A 109 -10.86 -0.01 -11.94
CA VAL A 109 -11.37 -0.47 -10.65
C VAL A 109 -12.66 0.24 -10.25
N PHE A 110 -12.81 1.54 -10.55
CA PHE A 110 -14.02 2.29 -10.22
C PHE A 110 -15.21 1.80 -11.04
N LYS A 111 -15.00 1.55 -12.33
CA LYS A 111 -16.02 0.96 -13.22
C LYS A 111 -16.40 -0.45 -12.77
N TRP A 112 -15.42 -1.24 -12.33
CA TRP A 112 -15.64 -2.59 -11.81
C TRP A 112 -16.47 -2.58 -10.52
N VAL A 113 -16.14 -1.70 -9.57
CA VAL A 113 -16.91 -1.51 -8.34
C VAL A 113 -18.33 -1.05 -8.67
N GLY A 114 -18.48 -0.03 -9.51
CA GLY A 114 -19.79 0.48 -9.92
C GLY A 114 -20.67 -0.62 -10.53
N LYS A 115 -20.12 -1.40 -11.45
CA LYS A 115 -20.84 -2.53 -12.07
C LYS A 115 -21.26 -3.57 -11.02
N THR A 116 -20.37 -3.89 -10.08
CA THR A 116 -20.56 -5.00 -9.14
C THR A 116 -21.53 -4.64 -8.01
N ILE A 117 -21.40 -3.44 -7.43
CA ILE A 117 -22.22 -3.02 -6.28
C ILE A 117 -23.49 -2.29 -6.74
N LEU A 118 -23.39 -1.44 -7.76
CA LEU A 118 -24.47 -0.54 -8.17
C LEU A 118 -25.22 -1.01 -9.42
N GLY A 119 -24.73 -2.05 -10.11
CA GLY A 119 -25.24 -2.44 -11.43
C GLY A 119 -24.92 -1.40 -12.52
N ASP A 120 -23.94 -0.54 -12.28
CA ASP A 120 -23.65 0.63 -13.12
C ASP A 120 -22.16 0.75 -13.46
N PRO A 121 -21.72 0.40 -14.68
CA PRO A 121 -20.31 0.44 -15.06
C PRO A 121 -19.75 1.85 -15.23
N ASP A 122 -20.60 2.88 -15.26
CA ASP A 122 -20.21 4.28 -15.47
C ASP A 122 -20.65 5.16 -14.28
N PRO A 123 -20.20 4.86 -13.04
CA PRO A 123 -20.59 5.65 -11.87
C PRO A 123 -19.90 7.03 -11.86
N LEU A 124 -20.52 7.98 -11.18
CA LEU A 124 -19.90 9.26 -10.84
C LEU A 124 -18.98 9.08 -9.62
N LEU A 125 -17.75 9.59 -9.68
CA LEU A 125 -16.79 9.52 -8.58
C LEU A 125 -16.70 10.85 -7.83
N VAL A 126 -17.18 10.84 -6.59
CA VAL A 126 -17.08 11.94 -5.62
C VAL A 126 -15.94 11.63 -4.65
N GLY A 127 -15.05 12.59 -4.41
CA GLY A 127 -13.92 12.44 -3.49
C GLY A 127 -14.17 13.18 -2.17
N GLU A 128 -13.66 12.62 -1.08
CA GLU A 128 -13.61 13.18 0.28
C GLU A 128 -14.93 13.79 0.77
N VAL A 129 -15.84 12.94 1.26
CA VAL A 129 -17.13 13.37 1.80
C VAL A 129 -17.17 13.13 3.31
N GLY A 130 -17.49 14.17 4.09
CA GLY A 130 -17.76 14.08 5.51
C GLY A 130 -18.94 13.18 5.85
N PHE A 131 -18.79 12.32 6.86
CA PHE A 131 -19.87 11.45 7.34
C PHE A 131 -20.01 11.44 8.87
N LEU A 132 -19.09 12.09 9.59
CA LEU A 132 -19.12 12.28 11.04
C LEU A 132 -18.71 13.71 11.36
N GLU A 133 -19.48 14.34 12.24
CA GLU A 133 -19.21 15.68 12.77
C GLU A 133 -18.64 15.61 14.19
N ALA A 134 -17.76 16.53 14.53
CA ALA A 134 -17.29 16.74 15.90
C ALA A 134 -18.49 17.13 16.78
N GLY A 135 -18.63 16.46 17.93
CA GLY A 135 -19.47 16.98 19.00
C GLY A 135 -18.88 18.26 19.57
N ALA A 136 -19.72 19.13 20.12
CA ALA A 136 -19.26 20.30 20.87
C ALA A 136 -18.36 19.86 22.03
N SER A 137 -17.22 20.53 22.20
CA SER A 137 -16.29 20.34 23.30
C SER A 137 -16.08 21.66 24.03
N THR A 138 -15.32 21.67 25.13
CA THR A 138 -14.93 22.92 25.82
C THR A 138 -14.16 23.89 24.91
N ASP A 139 -13.54 23.40 23.83
CA ASP A 139 -12.66 24.17 22.95
C ASP A 139 -13.22 24.34 21.52
N SER A 140 -14.41 23.80 21.21
CA SER A 140 -15.01 23.88 19.87
C SER A 140 -16.54 23.82 19.93
N GLU A 141 -17.20 24.64 19.11
CA GLU A 141 -18.66 24.63 18.94
C GLU A 141 -19.19 23.34 18.25
N GLY A 142 -18.30 22.49 17.74
CA GLY A 142 -18.65 21.28 16.99
C GLY A 142 -18.97 21.56 15.51
N GLY A 143 -19.34 20.51 14.77
CA GLY A 143 -19.75 20.62 13.35
C GLY A 143 -18.63 20.41 12.31
N ASP A 144 -17.37 20.29 12.73
CA ASP A 144 -16.28 19.94 11.83
C ASP A 144 -16.31 18.46 11.44
N ASP A 145 -16.01 18.13 10.18
CA ASP A 145 -15.88 16.74 9.72
C ASP A 145 -14.72 16.01 10.43
N VAL A 146 -15.04 15.10 11.35
CA VAL A 146 -14.07 14.24 12.06
C VAL A 146 -13.93 12.85 11.44
N GLY A 147 -14.76 12.54 10.44
CA GLY A 147 -14.69 11.32 9.66
C GLY A 147 -15.05 11.60 8.21
N ARG A 148 -14.19 11.17 7.28
CA ARG A 148 -14.40 11.31 5.83
C ARG A 148 -14.38 9.96 5.15
N ILE A 149 -15.24 9.78 4.15
CA ILE A 149 -15.16 8.69 3.19
C ILE A 149 -14.31 9.19 2.03
N ASP A 150 -13.25 8.45 1.71
CA ASP A 150 -12.23 8.90 0.76
C ASP A 150 -12.83 9.03 -0.65
N MET A 151 -13.63 8.04 -1.05
CA MET A 151 -14.30 8.02 -2.34
C MET A 151 -15.72 7.47 -2.22
N VAL A 152 -16.65 8.11 -2.93
CA VAL A 152 -18.05 7.68 -3.07
C VAL A 152 -18.37 7.53 -4.55
N LEU A 153 -18.82 6.34 -4.94
CA LEU A 153 -19.35 6.06 -6.27
C LEU A 153 -20.86 6.23 -6.26
N VAL A 154 -21.38 7.14 -7.07
CA VAL A 154 -22.82 7.40 -7.21
C VAL A 154 -23.29 6.88 -8.56
N SER A 155 -24.38 6.11 -8.59
CA SER A 155 -24.91 5.60 -9.86
C SER A 155 -25.47 6.74 -10.70
N SER A 156 -25.04 6.79 -11.96
CA SER A 156 -25.52 7.72 -12.99
C SER A 156 -26.95 7.41 -13.45
N LYS A 157 -27.44 6.20 -13.15
CA LYS A 157 -28.74 5.69 -13.57
C LYS A 157 -29.86 5.97 -12.57
N THR A 158 -29.57 6.59 -11.44
CA THR A 158 -30.57 6.89 -10.42
C THR A 158 -31.55 7.95 -10.96
N PRO A 159 -32.86 7.68 -11.02
CA PRO A 159 -33.84 8.69 -11.42
C PRO A 159 -33.86 9.89 -10.47
N GLU A 160 -34.14 11.09 -10.98
CA GLU A 160 -34.04 12.38 -10.27
C GLU A 160 -34.83 12.45 -8.93
N LYS A 161 -35.90 11.65 -8.79
CA LYS A 161 -36.75 11.61 -7.59
C LYS A 161 -36.58 10.34 -6.75
N ALA A 162 -35.68 9.43 -7.14
CA ALA A 162 -35.40 8.22 -6.39
C ALA A 162 -34.31 8.48 -5.34
N PRO A 163 -34.29 7.73 -4.22
CA PRO A 163 -33.18 7.78 -3.28
C PRO A 163 -31.86 7.49 -3.98
N MET A 164 -30.83 8.28 -3.65
CA MET A 164 -29.51 8.14 -4.25
C MET A 164 -28.95 6.72 -4.07
N ASN A 165 -28.55 6.09 -5.18
CA ASN A 165 -27.83 4.83 -5.16
C ASN A 165 -26.32 5.07 -5.23
N TRP A 166 -25.58 4.60 -4.22
CA TRP A 166 -24.15 4.87 -4.08
C TRP A 166 -23.45 3.83 -3.21
N ALA A 167 -22.13 3.74 -3.34
CA ALA A 167 -21.25 2.89 -2.54
C ALA A 167 -20.01 3.67 -2.08
N ALA A 168 -19.57 3.43 -0.85
CA ALA A 168 -18.29 3.95 -0.37
C ALA A 168 -17.15 3.12 -0.94
N LEU A 169 -15.97 3.71 -1.11
CA LEU A 169 -14.79 3.06 -1.64
C LEU A 169 -13.53 3.55 -0.92
N GLU A 170 -12.72 2.58 -0.48
CA GLU A 170 -11.40 2.79 0.10
C GLU A 170 -10.33 2.09 -0.75
N ILE A 171 -9.22 2.77 -1.05
CA ILE A 171 -8.05 2.17 -1.69
C ILE A 171 -6.95 2.01 -0.64
N GLN A 172 -6.41 0.80 -0.49
CA GLN A 172 -5.27 0.56 0.40
C GLN A 172 -4.03 0.13 -0.40
N ALA A 173 -3.09 1.07 -0.55
CA ALA A 173 -1.73 0.77 -0.96
C ALA A 173 -0.86 0.34 0.24
N VAL A 174 0.23 -0.39 0.00
CA VAL A 174 1.12 -0.83 1.08
C VAL A 174 2.15 0.25 1.41
N TYR A 175 2.37 0.49 2.70
CA TYR A 175 3.56 1.15 3.22
C TYR A 175 4.78 0.23 3.06
N PHE A 176 5.98 0.76 3.27
CA PHE A 176 7.18 -0.09 3.36
C PHE A 176 8.02 0.34 4.56
N SER A 177 8.77 -0.60 5.14
CA SER A 177 9.75 -0.33 6.19
C SER A 177 11.15 -0.68 5.70
N GLY A 178 12.15 0.00 6.23
CA GLY A 178 13.57 -0.22 5.93
C GLY A 178 14.22 0.96 5.22
N ASN A 179 15.32 0.70 4.53
CA ASN A 179 16.11 1.76 3.91
C ASN A 179 15.33 2.51 2.82
N ALA A 180 15.53 3.83 2.78
CA ALA A 180 15.06 4.68 1.69
C ALA A 180 15.67 4.25 0.33
N MET A 181 15.09 4.76 -0.77
CA MET A 181 15.49 4.42 -2.15
C MET A 181 16.65 5.28 -2.70
N LYS A 182 17.22 6.16 -1.86
CA LYS A 182 18.24 7.12 -2.30
C LYS A 182 19.46 6.44 -2.92
N GLY A 183 19.93 5.34 -2.33
CA GLY A 183 21.08 4.60 -2.85
C GLY A 183 20.82 3.99 -4.23
N GLU A 184 19.58 3.55 -4.51
CA GLU A 184 19.19 3.09 -5.84
C GLU A 184 19.15 4.24 -6.85
N PHE A 185 18.66 5.43 -6.47
CA PHE A 185 18.70 6.61 -7.33
C PHE A 185 20.15 6.99 -7.67
N GLU A 186 21.04 7.04 -6.68
CA GLU A 186 22.47 7.32 -6.89
C GLU A 186 23.12 6.30 -7.84
N ALA A 187 22.80 5.01 -7.67
CA ALA A 187 23.32 3.95 -8.53
C ALA A 187 22.79 4.03 -9.97
N PHE A 188 21.52 4.36 -10.19
CA PHE A 188 20.97 4.56 -11.54
C PHE A 188 21.47 5.84 -12.23
N ASN A 189 21.96 6.81 -11.45
CA ASN A 189 22.58 8.01 -11.98
C ASN A 189 24.02 7.77 -12.50
N ASP A 190 24.65 6.64 -12.14
CA ASP A 190 25.99 6.26 -12.59
C ASP A 190 26.01 6.03 -14.12
N GLY A 191 26.91 6.76 -14.80
CA GLY A 191 27.19 6.64 -16.23
C GLY A 191 27.52 5.22 -16.69
N ALA A 192 28.11 4.42 -15.80
CA ALA A 192 28.57 3.06 -16.06
C ALA A 192 27.52 1.98 -15.78
N VAL A 193 26.30 2.36 -15.38
CA VAL A 193 25.19 1.44 -15.09
C VAL A 193 24.11 1.59 -16.18
N ASP A 194 23.90 0.52 -16.95
CA ASP A 194 22.84 0.40 -17.96
C ASP A 194 21.95 -0.84 -17.74
N TRP A 195 22.08 -1.51 -16.60
CA TRP A 195 21.26 -2.66 -16.16
C TRP A 195 20.40 -2.33 -14.93
N VAL A 196 19.48 -3.24 -14.57
CA VAL A 196 18.74 -3.17 -13.31
C VAL A 196 19.67 -3.60 -12.18
N ILE A 197 19.96 -2.71 -11.24
CA ILE A 197 20.82 -3.04 -10.11
C ILE A 197 20.13 -3.98 -9.11
N PHE A 198 20.91 -4.83 -8.44
CA PHE A 198 20.41 -5.53 -7.26
C PHE A 198 20.22 -4.53 -6.11
N PRO A 199 19.06 -4.47 -5.44
CA PRO A 199 18.81 -3.49 -4.40
C PRO A 199 19.85 -3.55 -3.27
N ALA A 200 20.50 -2.43 -3.00
CA ALA A 200 21.52 -2.35 -1.95
C ALA A 200 20.87 -2.30 -0.56
N GLY A 201 19.76 -1.56 -0.43
CA GLY A 201 19.03 -1.40 0.82
C GLY A 201 18.17 -2.61 1.17
N ARG A 202 17.97 -2.83 2.48
CA ARG A 202 16.99 -3.79 3.00
C ARG A 202 15.69 -3.06 3.30
N ARG A 203 14.64 -3.48 2.63
CA ARG A 203 13.28 -2.98 2.82
C ARG A 203 12.28 -4.06 2.49
N ARG A 204 11.05 -3.88 2.96
CA ARG A 204 9.93 -4.79 2.69
C ARG A 204 8.61 -4.02 2.73
N PRO A 205 7.58 -4.50 2.01
CA PRO A 205 6.21 -4.08 2.27
C PRO A 205 5.85 -4.22 3.76
N ASP A 206 5.22 -3.20 4.32
CA ASP A 206 4.79 -3.14 5.71
C ASP A 206 3.28 -3.38 5.80
N TYR A 207 2.90 -4.63 5.64
CA TYR A 207 1.49 -5.03 5.68
C TYR A 207 0.84 -4.78 7.04
N ARG A 208 1.59 -4.87 8.14
CA ARG A 208 1.06 -4.61 9.49
C ARG A 208 0.68 -3.14 9.67
N SER A 209 1.55 -2.22 9.24
CA SER A 209 1.26 -0.80 9.32
C SER A 209 0.18 -0.35 8.34
N SER A 210 -0.04 -1.11 7.26
CA SER A 210 -1.03 -0.80 6.23
C SER A 210 -2.41 -1.35 6.56
N GLY A 211 -2.50 -2.62 6.97
CA GLY A 211 -3.74 -3.31 7.33
C GLY A 211 -4.19 -3.01 8.76
N PRO A 212 -3.72 -3.79 9.76
CA PRO A 212 -4.21 -3.70 11.13
C PRO A 212 -4.05 -2.33 11.80
N LYS A 213 -3.00 -1.55 11.50
CA LYS A 213 -2.82 -0.23 12.13
C LYS A 213 -3.60 0.91 11.46
N ARG A 214 -4.09 0.74 10.22
CA ARG A 214 -4.69 1.83 9.44
C ARG A 214 -6.01 1.43 8.82
N LEU A 215 -5.99 0.47 7.89
CA LEU A 215 -7.22 0.02 7.22
C LEU A 215 -8.26 -0.50 8.22
N MET A 216 -7.86 -1.31 9.21
CA MET A 216 -8.79 -1.89 10.18
C MET A 216 -9.53 -0.82 11.01
N PRO A 217 -8.86 0.16 11.65
CA PRO A 217 -9.54 1.28 12.29
C PRO A 217 -10.49 2.04 11.36
N GLN A 218 -10.08 2.29 10.10
CA GLN A 218 -10.93 2.97 9.12
C GLN A 218 -12.22 2.18 8.85
N LEU A 219 -12.13 0.87 8.66
CA LEU A 219 -13.29 0.01 8.45
C LEU A 219 -14.19 -0.05 9.69
N GLN A 220 -13.62 -0.17 10.88
CA GLN A 220 -14.39 -0.20 12.14
C GLN A 220 -15.17 1.09 12.40
N ILE A 221 -14.65 2.23 11.94
CA ILE A 221 -15.32 3.53 12.09
C ILE A 221 -16.38 3.74 10.98
N LYS A 222 -16.04 3.44 9.72
CA LYS A 222 -16.88 3.74 8.55
C LYS A 222 -18.05 2.74 8.39
N VAL A 223 -17.75 1.44 8.45
CA VAL A 223 -18.69 0.38 8.05
C VAL A 223 -19.96 0.32 8.89
N PRO A 224 -19.94 0.47 10.23
CA PRO A 224 -21.18 0.43 11.02
C PRO A 224 -22.19 1.49 10.60
N THR A 225 -21.73 2.69 10.26
CA THR A 225 -22.60 3.78 9.76
C THR A 225 -23.14 3.47 8.38
N LEU A 226 -22.29 3.00 7.46
CA LEU A 226 -22.71 2.58 6.13
C LEU A 226 -23.74 1.45 6.16
N ARG A 227 -23.52 0.43 7.01
CA ARG A 227 -24.44 -0.68 7.23
C ARG A 227 -25.83 -0.18 7.68
N ARG A 228 -25.89 0.77 8.61
CA ARG A 228 -27.16 1.38 9.06
C ARG A 228 -27.91 2.13 7.95
N TRP A 229 -27.18 2.70 6.99
CA TRP A 229 -27.76 3.33 5.80
C TRP A 229 -28.09 2.35 4.67
N GLY A 230 -27.82 1.06 4.87
CA GLY A 230 -27.97 0.04 3.83
C GLY A 230 -26.94 0.16 2.69
N LYS A 231 -25.80 0.80 2.94
CA LYS A 231 -24.72 1.03 1.96
C LYS A 231 -23.57 0.07 2.19
N LYS A 232 -22.92 -0.33 1.10
CA LYS A 232 -21.75 -1.23 1.11
C LYS A 232 -20.45 -0.43 1.04
N MET A 233 -19.39 -0.98 1.61
CA MET A 233 -18.02 -0.49 1.46
C MET A 233 -17.28 -1.32 0.41
N ALA A 234 -16.70 -0.69 -0.60
CA ALA A 234 -15.73 -1.31 -1.48
C ALA A 234 -14.31 -1.08 -0.92
N VAL A 235 -13.47 -2.10 -0.93
CA VAL A 235 -12.06 -1.96 -0.55
C VAL A 235 -11.18 -2.49 -1.67
N VAL A 236 -10.34 -1.66 -2.26
CA VAL A 236 -9.46 -2.03 -3.37
C VAL A 236 -8.04 -2.24 -2.86
N VAL A 237 -7.48 -3.42 -3.13
CA VAL A 237 -6.13 -3.83 -2.72
C VAL A 237 -5.44 -4.64 -3.80
N ASP A 238 -4.11 -4.69 -3.78
CA ASP A 238 -3.38 -5.64 -4.62
C ASP A 238 -3.36 -7.05 -4.00
N ARG A 239 -3.19 -8.07 -4.84
CA ARG A 239 -3.18 -9.48 -4.44
C ARG A 239 -2.14 -9.77 -3.36
N ALA A 240 -0.95 -9.17 -3.45
CA ALA A 240 0.10 -9.42 -2.46
C ALA A 240 -0.27 -8.86 -1.08
N PHE A 241 -0.98 -7.72 -1.03
CA PHE A 241 -1.57 -7.21 0.20
C PHE A 241 -2.62 -8.17 0.75
N PHE A 242 -3.58 -8.60 -0.08
CA PHE A 242 -4.68 -9.47 0.35
C PHE A 242 -4.19 -10.84 0.85
N ASP A 243 -3.18 -11.41 0.21
CA ASP A 243 -2.59 -12.69 0.63
C ASP A 243 -1.73 -12.55 1.91
N SER A 244 -1.35 -11.33 2.29
CA SER A 244 -0.51 -11.07 3.48
C SER A 244 -1.28 -10.92 4.78
N ILE A 245 -2.59 -10.66 4.70
CA ILE A 245 -3.48 -10.56 5.85
C ILE A 245 -4.09 -11.94 6.14
N GLY A 246 -4.65 -12.10 7.34
CA GLY A 246 -5.29 -13.35 7.73
C GLY A 246 -6.45 -13.72 6.81
N GLU A 247 -6.75 -15.00 6.73
CA GLU A 247 -7.86 -15.52 5.93
C GLU A 247 -9.18 -14.84 6.35
N MET A 248 -9.94 -14.39 5.35
CA MET A 248 -11.26 -13.79 5.54
C MET A 248 -12.31 -14.68 4.89
N ASP A 249 -13.17 -15.26 5.71
CA ASP A 249 -14.25 -16.12 5.25
C ASP A 249 -15.20 -15.37 4.33
N ASN A 250 -15.34 -15.87 3.10
CA ASN A 250 -16.26 -15.30 2.14
C ASN A 250 -17.72 -15.48 2.59
N VAL A 251 -18.57 -14.49 2.30
CA VAL A 251 -20.03 -14.69 2.27
C VAL A 251 -20.48 -14.88 0.82
N ALA A 252 -21.46 -15.76 0.59
CA ALA A 252 -21.82 -16.18 -0.75
C ALA A 252 -22.42 -15.06 -1.63
N ASP A 253 -23.15 -14.14 -1.01
CA ASP A 253 -23.86 -13.07 -1.70
C ASP A 253 -23.55 -11.70 -1.06
N ILE A 254 -23.44 -10.68 -1.90
CA ILE A 254 -23.18 -9.29 -1.49
C ILE A 254 -24.28 -8.73 -0.56
N SER A 255 -25.50 -9.26 -0.64
CA SER A 255 -26.59 -8.90 0.27
C SER A 255 -26.20 -9.13 1.73
N ASN A 256 -25.44 -10.19 1.99
CA ASN A 256 -24.97 -10.62 3.31
C ASN A 256 -23.61 -10.02 3.71
N ALA A 257 -23.04 -9.17 2.86
CA ALA A 257 -21.73 -8.55 3.07
C ALA A 257 -21.87 -7.11 3.55
N ASP A 258 -20.89 -6.62 4.29
CA ASP A 258 -20.73 -5.18 4.52
C ASP A 258 -19.66 -4.59 3.62
N ILE A 259 -18.64 -5.41 3.33
CA ILE A 259 -17.46 -5.04 2.58
C ILE A 259 -17.34 -5.97 1.36
N ALA A 260 -17.11 -5.36 0.20
CA ALA A 260 -16.69 -6.06 -1.02
C ALA A 260 -15.22 -5.68 -1.30
N TRP A 261 -14.33 -6.64 -1.20
CA TRP A 261 -12.90 -6.49 -1.48
C TRP A 261 -12.65 -6.73 -2.96
N PHE A 262 -12.12 -5.74 -3.65
CA PHE A 262 -11.76 -5.78 -5.05
C PHE A 262 -10.25 -5.97 -5.15
N ILE A 263 -9.85 -7.19 -5.44
CA ILE A 263 -8.45 -7.60 -5.46
C ILE A 263 -7.95 -7.51 -6.89
N VAL A 264 -6.82 -6.84 -7.07
CA VAL A 264 -6.19 -6.65 -8.37
C VAL A 264 -4.80 -7.27 -8.43
N ARG A 265 -4.36 -7.61 -9.63
CA ARG A 265 -2.98 -7.92 -9.96
C ARG A 265 -2.41 -6.89 -10.93
N PHE A 266 -1.10 -6.92 -11.11
CA PHE A 266 -0.41 -6.11 -12.10
C PHE A 266 0.28 -7.04 -13.09
N GLU A 267 -0.05 -6.91 -14.37
CA GLU A 267 0.50 -7.74 -15.43
C GLU A 267 1.36 -6.91 -16.36
N GLU A 268 2.49 -7.48 -16.76
CA GLU A 268 3.31 -6.93 -17.82
C GLU A 268 2.65 -7.23 -19.17
N VAL A 269 2.56 -6.21 -20.02
CA VAL A 269 2.03 -6.37 -21.38
C VAL A 269 3.19 -6.27 -22.35
N GLU A 270 3.32 -7.26 -23.23
CA GLU A 270 4.37 -7.28 -24.24
C GLU A 270 4.36 -6.00 -25.08
N GLY A 271 5.54 -5.41 -25.29
CA GLY A 271 5.69 -4.15 -26.01
C GLY A 271 5.29 -2.89 -25.24
N GLN A 272 4.80 -3.02 -23.99
CA GLN A 272 4.47 -1.87 -23.15
C GLN A 272 5.47 -1.67 -22.01
N LYS A 273 5.87 -0.41 -21.80
CA LYS A 273 6.73 -0.03 -20.65
C LYS A 273 5.97 0.06 -19.32
N ARG A 274 4.64 -0.01 -19.34
CA ARG A 274 3.79 0.09 -18.15
C ARG A 274 3.14 -1.25 -17.89
N THR A 275 2.91 -1.54 -16.61
CA THR A 275 2.08 -2.69 -16.24
C THR A 275 0.61 -2.28 -16.27
N ARG A 276 -0.26 -3.23 -16.57
CA ARG A 276 -1.71 -3.03 -16.57
C ARG A 276 -2.31 -3.61 -15.30
N ILE A 277 -3.27 -2.90 -14.71
CA ILE A 277 -4.09 -3.45 -13.64
C ILE A 277 -5.04 -4.54 -14.19
N VAL A 278 -5.12 -5.67 -13.51
CA VAL A 278 -5.99 -6.79 -13.88
C VAL A 278 -6.87 -7.16 -12.70
N ARG A 279 -8.17 -7.26 -12.96
CA ARG A 279 -9.17 -7.69 -11.97
C ARG A 279 -8.93 -9.16 -11.66
N ASP A 280 -8.83 -9.49 -10.38
CA ASP A 280 -8.55 -10.85 -9.95
C ASP A 280 -9.77 -11.48 -9.27
N GLU A 281 -10.17 -10.91 -8.13
CA GLU A 281 -11.22 -11.49 -7.30
C GLU A 281 -12.05 -10.40 -6.64
N VAL A 282 -13.36 -10.66 -6.49
CA VAL A 282 -14.19 -9.95 -5.52
C VAL A 282 -14.45 -10.88 -4.33
N ARG A 283 -14.05 -10.46 -3.13
CA ARG A 283 -14.32 -11.18 -1.89
C ARG A 283 -15.35 -10.43 -1.05
N TYR A 284 -16.40 -11.10 -0.61
CA TYR A 284 -17.44 -10.50 0.21
C TYR A 284 -17.24 -10.89 1.68
N THR A 285 -17.29 -9.92 2.58
CA THR A 285 -17.10 -10.15 4.02
C THR A 285 -18.05 -9.31 4.84
N THR A 286 -18.30 -9.75 6.07
CA THR A 286 -18.82 -8.86 7.12
C THR A 286 -17.67 -8.06 7.72
N LEU A 287 -17.99 -6.98 8.43
CA LEU A 287 -16.99 -6.20 9.16
C LEU A 287 -16.17 -7.07 10.13
N GLU A 288 -16.84 -7.96 10.86
CA GLU A 288 -16.24 -8.79 11.90
C GLU A 288 -15.19 -9.73 11.32
N ARG A 289 -15.53 -10.44 10.22
CA ARG A 289 -14.59 -11.31 9.48
C ARG A 289 -13.41 -10.53 8.91
N SER A 290 -13.64 -9.30 8.45
CA SER A 290 -12.55 -8.44 7.98
C SER A 290 -11.63 -8.00 9.10
N VAL A 291 -12.15 -7.68 10.28
CA VAL A 291 -11.34 -7.33 11.46
C VAL A 291 -10.51 -8.52 11.93
N GLU A 292 -11.09 -9.72 11.96
CA GLU A 292 -10.37 -10.96 12.27
C GLU A 292 -9.21 -11.21 11.29
N GLY A 293 -9.49 -11.14 9.98
CA GLY A 293 -8.45 -11.30 8.96
C GLY A 293 -7.37 -10.22 9.03
N LEU A 294 -7.74 -8.95 9.20
CA LEU A 294 -6.77 -7.85 9.30
C LEU A 294 -5.91 -7.92 10.55
N THR A 295 -6.42 -8.49 11.65
CA THR A 295 -5.63 -8.70 12.87
C THR A 295 -4.45 -9.64 12.60
N GLY A 296 -4.63 -10.63 11.70
CA GLY A 296 -3.54 -11.43 11.12
C GLY A 296 -2.69 -12.22 12.12
N GLY A 297 -3.14 -12.34 13.37
CA GLY A 297 -2.42 -13.00 14.45
C GLY A 297 -3.34 -13.96 15.20
N LYS A 298 -2.89 -15.19 15.37
CA LYS A 298 -3.56 -16.16 16.27
C LYS A 298 -3.08 -15.88 17.69
N PRO A 299 -3.99 -15.71 18.67
CA PRO A 299 -3.57 -15.60 20.06
C PRO A 299 -2.85 -16.89 20.46
N VAL A 300 -1.76 -16.77 21.21
CA VAL A 300 -1.12 -17.94 21.82
C VAL A 300 -1.91 -18.35 23.06
N PRO A 301 -1.92 -19.64 23.43
CA PRO A 301 -2.51 -20.07 24.70
C PRO A 301 -1.89 -19.31 25.88
N LEU A 302 -2.70 -19.04 26.91
CA LEU A 302 -2.25 -18.35 28.12
C LEU A 302 -0.95 -18.93 28.69
N PRO A 303 -0.76 -20.27 28.82
CA PRO A 303 0.49 -20.81 29.35
C PRO A 303 1.74 -20.48 28.51
N VAL A 304 1.59 -20.40 27.18
CA VAL A 304 2.67 -20.00 26.27
C VAL A 304 3.01 -18.53 26.45
N PHE A 305 2.00 -17.68 26.68
CA PHE A 305 2.21 -16.28 26.96
C PHE A 305 2.89 -16.07 28.32
N GLU A 306 2.43 -16.76 29.37
CA GLU A 306 3.03 -16.71 30.70
C GLU A 306 4.47 -17.19 30.71
N THR A 307 4.81 -18.25 29.96
CA THR A 307 6.20 -18.70 29.78
C THR A 307 7.08 -17.57 29.19
N ARG A 308 6.59 -16.87 28.16
CA ARG A 308 7.30 -15.73 27.55
C ARG A 308 7.47 -14.55 28.52
N ILE A 309 6.53 -14.37 29.44
CA ILE A 309 6.64 -13.37 30.50
C ILE A 309 7.77 -13.78 31.44
N THR A 310 7.77 -15.03 31.94
CA THR A 310 8.82 -15.57 32.81
C THR A 310 10.20 -15.44 32.17
N ASP A 311 10.34 -15.75 30.88
CA ASP A 311 11.60 -15.62 30.13
C ASP A 311 12.13 -14.17 30.07
N LYS A 312 11.27 -13.16 30.24
CA LYS A 312 11.65 -11.74 30.24
C LYS A 312 11.91 -11.17 31.63
N ILE A 313 11.47 -11.85 32.69
CA ILE A 313 11.62 -11.41 34.10
C ILE A 313 13.04 -11.73 34.63
N VAL A 314 14.06 -11.90 33.78
CA VAL A 314 15.42 -12.30 34.20
C VAL A 314 16.02 -11.36 35.27
N HIS A 315 15.54 -10.11 35.37
CA HIS A 315 15.74 -9.24 36.53
C HIS A 315 14.44 -8.47 36.89
N PRO A 316 13.62 -8.93 37.85
CA PRO A 316 12.43 -8.20 38.28
C PRO A 316 12.86 -6.96 39.06
N VAL A 317 12.62 -5.77 38.51
CA VAL A 317 12.69 -4.51 39.28
C VAL A 317 11.32 -4.30 39.96
N PRO A 318 11.25 -4.25 41.30
CA PRO A 318 10.00 -3.94 41.99
C PRO A 318 9.48 -2.57 41.58
N ILE A 319 8.16 -2.42 41.41
CA ILE A 319 7.49 -1.15 41.07
C ILE A 319 7.78 -0.05 42.13
N THR A 320 8.24 -0.45 43.32
CA THR A 320 8.59 0.43 44.44
C THR A 320 9.92 1.17 44.29
N GLU A 321 10.76 0.79 43.33
CA GLU A 321 12.02 1.48 43.04
C GLU A 321 11.84 2.46 41.87
N THR A 322 12.07 3.75 42.12
CA THR A 322 12.18 4.74 41.04
C THR A 322 13.40 4.40 40.19
N VAL A 323 13.16 3.94 38.97
CA VAL A 323 14.22 3.77 37.97
C VAL A 323 14.56 5.15 37.42
N GLU A 324 15.82 5.58 37.54
CA GLU A 324 16.28 6.91 37.05
C GLU A 324 16.04 7.09 35.55
N ASP A 325 16.04 5.99 34.78
CA ASP A 325 15.72 5.96 33.36
C ASP A 325 14.41 5.17 33.16
N GLY A 326 13.30 5.88 32.95
CA GLY A 326 11.99 5.27 32.75
C GLY A 326 11.99 4.19 31.65
N LEU A 327 11.54 2.98 32.03
CA LEU A 327 11.46 1.72 31.26
C LEU A 327 12.81 1.02 30.98
N PRO A 328 12.87 -0.32 31.10
CA PRO A 328 14.06 -1.08 30.77
C PRO A 328 14.41 -0.87 29.28
N LEU A 329 15.68 -0.53 29.03
CA LEU A 329 16.26 -0.26 27.71
C LEU A 329 15.72 -1.25 26.67
N GLU A 330 14.96 -0.73 25.71
CA GLU A 330 14.72 -1.46 24.47
C GLU A 330 16.10 -1.73 23.85
N ASN A 331 16.42 -3.00 23.58
CA ASN A 331 17.40 -3.34 22.55
C ASN A 331 16.79 -3.00 21.18
N GLY A 332 16.61 -1.70 20.93
CA GLY A 332 16.08 -1.12 19.72
C GLY A 332 17.23 -0.81 18.77
N ASN A 333 17.30 -1.55 17.66
CA ASN A 333 17.88 -1.00 16.44
C ASN A 333 16.99 0.19 16.03
N GLY A 334 17.41 1.39 16.41
CA GLY A 334 16.74 2.65 16.10
C GLY A 334 16.49 2.79 14.61
N SER A 335 15.21 2.80 14.23
CA SER A 335 14.74 3.19 12.92
C SER A 335 14.28 4.63 12.97
N ASP A 336 15.21 5.57 12.82
CA ASP A 336 14.86 6.95 12.49
C ASP A 336 14.49 7.02 11.02
N ALA A 337 13.19 6.87 10.75
CA ALA A 337 12.59 7.20 9.47
C ALA A 337 12.07 8.64 9.53
N ALA A 338 12.87 9.58 9.04
CA ALA A 338 12.37 10.88 8.59
C ALA A 338 11.80 10.72 7.17
N ASN A 339 10.59 11.26 6.97
CA ASN A 339 9.86 11.34 5.70
C ASN A 339 10.63 12.09 4.60
#